data_AF-A0A0A8WXY6-F1
#
_entry.id   AF-A0A0A8WXY6-F1
#
_cell.length_a   1.000
_cell.length_b   1.000
_cell.length_c   1.000
_cell.angle_alpha   90.00
_cell.angle_beta   90.00
_cell.angle_gamma   90.00
#
_symmetry.space_group_name_H-M   'P 1'
#
loop_
_entity.id
_entity.type
_entity.pdbx_description
1 polymer ?
#
loop_
_entity_poly.entity_id
_entity_poly.type
_entity_poly.pdbx_seq_one_letter_code
_entity_poly.pdbx_strand_id
1 'polypeptide(L)'
;MKETIFNPSKRIFVQFLIFIIMLIGFTFSSPVKLLAAPILNFSDITSGPKTGNTDGVGSGAIVTIWGNNLGPSQGTSKVYVGNVEATAIYYWKDADGTLPGGPANLSTYHKMQEIAFAIPAGAADGANTIKVTVDGSDSNTLPFTVRTGGIKFIKSTGNDNTGNGSWSTPWATLQASLQASKMSAGDIVYSVGVGSSVDVEMAKNASMLGTATKPYSLVVYPNTTSELNGNNTSALKFMTSPSGYWVTSKFTITTVHNTVPVGYYSRVIGHKISGPQASPYGYNAALAVGCMATPGDATVCSGSRIYGNEIFNYGKADGSTPVSHHLYYLTNRSGAPAAAYEIAWNYHHDNPVAHGIHVYDDSVCGGWSGPLKIHHNVVKNQGGAAININVNCSESNQYEIFNNIVVTDTDYTSSGRGVPGAAFRFESGGGAIKAYNNTAYGYGVSNVLHGGSASVDFRNNIIVDTRNLAYANSTGPATKSNNLFYSTANPSLALPSWATGSLNADPLFVDAARRNFVLRSTSPAKNSGTDIVKDVAPTDFLGQPRLTGYISIGAFNPIDMVLPPVTPATPAGGWDPATLPK
;
A
#
# COMPACT_ATOMS: atom_id res chain seq x y z
N MET A 1 53.14 -68.63 31.48
CA MET A 1 52.05 -68.29 32.42
C MET A 1 51.28 -67.13 31.78
N LYS A 2 50.10 -67.43 31.26
CA LYS A 2 49.11 -66.59 30.53
C LYS A 2 49.62 -65.58 29.48
N GLU A 3 49.46 -66.00 28.22
CA GLU A 3 49.35 -65.16 27.03
C GLU A 3 48.29 -64.07 27.19
N THR A 4 48.60 -62.87 26.70
CA THR A 4 47.58 -61.90 26.29
C THR A 4 47.89 -61.51 24.84
N ILE A 5 47.38 -62.30 23.91
CA ILE A 5 47.43 -62.01 22.47
C ILE A 5 46.53 -60.78 22.23
N PHE A 6 47.15 -59.61 22.10
CA PHE A 6 46.47 -58.39 21.68
C PHE A 6 46.10 -58.53 20.20
N ASN A 7 44.83 -58.89 19.93
CA ASN A 7 44.31 -59.02 18.58
C ASN A 7 44.17 -57.63 17.92
N PRO A 8 45.02 -57.28 16.93
CA PRO A 8 45.04 -55.94 16.33
C PRO A 8 43.74 -55.59 15.59
N SER A 9 42.97 -56.59 15.16
CA SER A 9 41.71 -56.40 14.43
C SER A 9 40.62 -55.72 15.27
N LYS A 10 40.62 -55.91 16.60
CA LYS A 10 39.63 -55.27 17.49
C LYS A 10 39.88 -53.78 17.69
N ARG A 11 41.14 -53.31 17.63
CA ARG A 11 41.47 -51.87 17.76
C ARG A 11 41.04 -51.09 16.51
N ILE A 12 41.22 -51.67 15.33
CA ILE A 12 40.81 -51.05 14.06
C ILE A 12 39.28 -50.96 14.00
N PHE A 13 38.56 -52.01 14.43
CA PHE A 13 37.09 -51.99 14.43
C PHE A 13 36.50 -50.97 15.41
N VAL A 14 37.08 -50.83 16.61
CA VAL A 14 36.63 -49.82 17.60
C VAL A 14 36.96 -48.39 17.15
N GLN A 15 38.11 -48.15 16.52
CA GLN A 15 38.44 -46.84 15.96
C GLN A 15 37.56 -46.47 14.76
N PHE A 16 37.20 -47.44 13.91
CA PHE A 16 36.28 -47.23 12.80
C PHE A 16 34.85 -46.95 13.28
N LEU A 17 34.39 -47.63 14.34
CA LEU A 17 33.08 -47.39 14.95
C LEU A 17 33.00 -46.00 15.64
N ILE A 18 34.07 -45.58 16.33
CA ILE A 18 34.15 -44.22 16.92
C ILE A 18 34.17 -43.15 15.81
N PHE A 19 34.85 -43.41 14.69
CA PHE A 19 34.87 -42.49 13.54
C PHE A 19 33.49 -42.38 12.86
N ILE A 20 32.75 -43.48 12.73
CA ILE A 20 31.36 -43.47 12.22
C ILE A 20 30.40 -42.79 13.21
N ILE A 21 30.56 -42.99 14.52
CA ILE A 21 29.75 -42.30 15.54
C ILE A 21 30.07 -40.79 15.57
N MET A 22 31.32 -40.38 15.32
CA MET A 22 31.67 -38.96 15.13
C MET A 22 31.16 -38.39 13.80
N LEU A 23 31.09 -39.19 12.73
CA LEU A 23 30.49 -38.77 11.45
C LEU A 23 28.96 -38.64 11.52
N ILE A 24 28.29 -39.50 12.31
CA ILE A 24 26.84 -39.47 12.52
C ILE A 24 26.46 -38.43 13.59
N GLY A 25 27.36 -38.15 14.55
CA GLY A 25 27.21 -37.09 15.56
C GLY A 25 27.37 -35.67 15.01
N PHE A 26 27.97 -35.51 13.82
CA PHE A 26 27.78 -34.35 12.96
C PHE A 26 26.49 -34.52 12.16
N THR A 27 25.35 -34.65 12.84
CA THR A 27 24.10 -34.20 12.23
C THR A 27 24.33 -32.73 11.91
N PHE A 28 24.48 -32.42 10.62
CA PHE A 28 24.32 -31.07 10.11
C PHE A 28 22.97 -30.60 10.62
N SER A 29 22.96 -29.91 11.75
CA SER A 29 21.89 -28.99 12.10
C SER A 29 21.95 -27.93 11.01
N SER A 30 21.31 -28.21 9.87
CA SER A 30 21.03 -27.21 8.86
C SER A 30 20.50 -26.01 9.64
N PRO A 31 21.06 -24.81 9.46
CA PRO A 31 20.51 -23.63 10.10
C PRO A 31 19.03 -23.60 9.72
N VAL A 32 18.15 -23.79 10.69
CA VAL A 32 16.73 -23.61 10.51
C VAL A 32 16.60 -22.13 10.17
N LYS A 33 16.47 -21.81 8.89
CA LYS A 33 16.04 -20.48 8.48
C LYS A 33 14.65 -20.33 9.06
N LEU A 34 14.53 -19.58 10.15
CA LEU A 34 13.22 -19.16 10.62
C LEU A 34 12.61 -18.35 9.48
N LEU A 35 11.55 -18.87 8.88
CA LEU A 35 10.74 -18.11 7.94
C LEU A 35 10.24 -16.88 8.68
N ALA A 36 10.37 -15.71 8.06
CA ALA A 36 9.79 -14.49 8.60
C ALA A 36 8.29 -14.71 8.83
N ALA A 37 7.76 -14.25 9.97
CA ALA A 37 6.36 -14.49 10.33
C ALA A 37 5.41 -13.96 9.22
N PRO A 38 4.29 -14.67 8.96
CA PRO A 38 3.28 -14.19 8.03
C PRO A 38 2.70 -12.86 8.53
N ILE A 39 2.48 -11.92 7.63
CA ILE A 39 1.97 -10.58 7.96
C ILE A 39 0.84 -10.24 7.01
N LEU A 40 -0.28 -9.75 7.55
CA LEU A 40 -1.39 -9.17 6.82
C LEU A 40 -1.26 -7.64 6.85
N ASN A 41 -1.29 -7.01 5.66
CA ASN A 41 -1.16 -5.56 5.52
C ASN A 41 -2.55 -4.90 5.41
N PHE A 42 -3.41 -5.39 4.51
CA PHE A 42 -4.75 -4.84 4.29
C PHE A 42 -5.69 -5.84 3.61
N SER A 43 -6.98 -5.50 3.59
CA SER A 43 -8.05 -6.20 2.85
C SER A 43 -8.81 -5.25 1.92
N ASP A 44 -9.57 -5.79 0.98
CA ASP A 44 -10.47 -5.00 0.12
C ASP A 44 -11.65 -4.45 0.95
N ILE A 45 -12.46 -5.36 1.48
CA ILE A 45 -13.58 -5.07 2.38
C ILE A 45 -13.21 -5.35 3.84
N THR A 46 -13.81 -4.59 4.75
CA THR A 46 -13.62 -4.71 6.22
C THR A 46 -14.88 -5.17 6.93
N SER A 47 -15.95 -5.44 6.19
CA SER A 47 -17.18 -6.01 6.74
C SER A 47 -18.00 -6.71 5.67
N GLY A 48 -18.76 -7.73 6.06
CA GLY A 48 -19.61 -8.49 5.14
C GLY A 48 -20.41 -9.60 5.80
N PRO A 49 -21.41 -10.15 5.11
CA PRO A 49 -22.20 -11.29 5.58
C PRO A 49 -21.44 -12.61 5.51
N LYS A 50 -21.73 -13.50 6.46
CA LYS A 50 -21.22 -14.87 6.52
C LYS A 50 -22.06 -15.89 5.73
N THR A 51 -23.19 -15.45 5.20
CA THR A 51 -24.14 -16.25 4.40
C THR A 51 -24.68 -15.44 3.22
N GLY A 52 -25.29 -16.12 2.24
CA GLY A 52 -25.98 -15.47 1.12
C GLY A 52 -25.16 -15.41 -0.17
N ASN A 53 -23.95 -15.96 -0.18
CA ASN A 53 -23.23 -16.19 -1.43
C ASN A 53 -23.94 -17.31 -2.19
N THR A 54 -24.20 -17.08 -3.47
CA THR A 54 -24.96 -17.99 -4.34
C THR A 54 -24.10 -18.55 -5.47
N ASP A 55 -22.78 -18.33 -5.44
CA ASP A 55 -21.85 -18.81 -6.47
C ASP A 55 -21.60 -20.33 -6.45
N GLY A 56 -22.02 -21.00 -5.37
CA GLY A 56 -21.86 -22.45 -5.20
C GLY A 56 -20.52 -22.88 -4.61
N VAL A 57 -19.67 -21.94 -4.18
CA VAL A 57 -18.33 -22.21 -3.62
C VAL A 57 -18.29 -21.91 -2.12
N GLY A 58 -18.59 -20.67 -1.74
CA GLY A 58 -18.53 -20.20 -0.36
C GLY A 58 -19.90 -19.88 0.21
N SER A 59 -19.98 -19.69 1.54
CA SER A 59 -21.24 -19.30 2.20
C SER A 59 -21.42 -17.78 2.26
N GLY A 60 -20.36 -17.06 2.66
CA GLY A 60 -20.40 -15.62 2.90
C GLY A 60 -19.67 -14.79 1.84
N ALA A 61 -19.48 -13.52 2.18
CA ALA A 61 -18.80 -12.55 1.36
C ALA A 61 -17.38 -13.01 1.04
N ILE A 62 -16.92 -12.74 -0.17
CA ILE A 62 -15.57 -13.00 -0.63
C ILE A 62 -14.69 -11.79 -0.24
N VAL A 63 -13.67 -12.05 0.57
CA VAL A 63 -12.67 -11.06 0.98
C VAL A 63 -11.36 -11.38 0.29
N THR A 64 -10.65 -10.35 -0.16
CA THR A 64 -9.25 -10.46 -0.59
C THR A 64 -8.36 -9.82 0.46
N ILE A 65 -7.32 -10.53 0.90
CA ILE A 65 -6.29 -10.01 1.82
C ILE A 65 -4.93 -10.01 1.13
N TRP A 66 -4.13 -8.98 1.43
CA TRP A 66 -2.75 -8.83 0.96
C TRP A 66 -1.78 -8.81 2.14
N GLY A 67 -0.63 -9.46 1.96
CA GLY A 67 0.32 -9.64 3.04
C GLY A 67 1.67 -10.18 2.59
N ASN A 68 2.61 -10.30 3.52
CA ASN A 68 3.96 -10.80 3.28
C ASN A 68 4.17 -12.14 3.99
N ASN A 69 5.07 -12.96 3.44
CA ASN A 69 5.41 -14.28 3.96
C ASN A 69 4.19 -15.20 4.09
N LEU A 70 3.20 -15.04 3.21
CA LEU A 70 2.03 -15.94 3.17
C LEU A 70 2.33 -17.21 2.35
N GLY A 71 3.46 -17.24 1.62
CA GLY A 71 3.81 -18.31 0.71
C GLY A 71 3.09 -18.18 -0.64
N PRO A 72 3.71 -18.58 -1.75
CA PRO A 72 3.17 -18.37 -3.11
C PRO A 72 1.98 -19.27 -3.45
N SER A 73 1.58 -20.17 -2.55
CA SER A 73 0.45 -21.09 -2.68
C SER A 73 -0.05 -21.51 -1.30
N GLN A 74 -1.32 -21.93 -1.19
CA GLN A 74 -1.91 -22.29 0.10
C GLN A 74 -1.17 -23.42 0.84
N GLY A 75 -0.91 -24.56 0.19
CA GLY A 75 -0.34 -25.72 0.86
C GLY A 75 -1.19 -26.16 2.06
N THR A 76 -0.59 -26.29 3.24
CA THR A 76 -1.28 -26.58 4.51
C THR A 76 -1.73 -25.32 5.26
N SER A 77 -1.49 -24.14 4.69
CA SER A 77 -1.84 -22.86 5.31
C SER A 77 -3.35 -22.63 5.34
N LYS A 78 -3.80 -21.85 6.33
CA LYS A 78 -5.21 -21.68 6.66
C LYS A 78 -5.56 -20.22 6.89
N VAL A 79 -6.79 -19.85 6.56
CA VAL A 79 -7.36 -18.53 6.87
C VAL A 79 -8.45 -18.69 7.93
N TYR A 80 -8.50 -17.79 8.89
CA TYR A 80 -9.51 -17.78 9.96
C TYR A 80 -10.24 -16.44 10.02
N VAL A 81 -11.53 -16.49 10.34
CA VAL A 81 -12.35 -15.34 10.73
C VAL A 81 -12.82 -15.57 12.17
N GLY A 82 -12.31 -14.76 13.09
CA GLY A 82 -12.36 -15.07 14.52
C GLY A 82 -11.64 -16.39 14.78
N ASN A 83 -12.37 -17.37 15.32
CA ASN A 83 -11.85 -18.72 15.58
C ASN A 83 -12.34 -19.77 14.58
N VAL A 84 -12.89 -19.35 13.43
CA VAL A 84 -13.49 -20.24 12.43
C VAL A 84 -12.66 -20.25 11.16
N GLU A 85 -12.22 -21.44 10.74
CA GLU A 85 -11.48 -21.63 9.49
C GLU A 85 -12.36 -21.35 8.28
N ALA A 86 -11.83 -20.60 7.31
CA ALA A 86 -12.46 -20.40 6.01
C ALA A 86 -12.26 -21.65 5.16
N THR A 87 -13.36 -22.35 4.86
CA THR A 87 -13.33 -23.61 4.09
C THR A 87 -13.34 -23.39 2.58
N ALA A 88 -13.57 -22.17 2.11
CA ALA A 88 -13.63 -21.81 0.70
C ALA A 88 -12.54 -20.78 0.37
N ILE A 89 -11.44 -21.25 -0.22
CA ILE A 89 -10.36 -20.43 -0.77
C ILE A 89 -10.51 -20.42 -2.29
N TYR A 90 -10.65 -19.23 -2.88
CA TYR A 90 -10.78 -19.04 -4.33
C TYR A 90 -9.42 -19.04 -5.02
N TYR A 91 -8.42 -18.42 -4.38
CA TYR A 91 -7.03 -18.50 -4.78
C TYR A 91 -6.09 -18.09 -3.65
N TRP A 92 -4.81 -18.46 -3.81
CA TRP A 92 -3.69 -18.04 -2.98
C TRP A 92 -2.46 -17.96 -3.87
N LYS A 93 -1.88 -16.76 -4.04
CA LYS A 93 -0.74 -16.56 -4.94
C LYS A 93 0.08 -15.31 -4.61
N ASP A 94 1.18 -15.11 -5.30
CA ASP A 94 1.86 -13.81 -5.34
C ASP A 94 0.97 -12.75 -6.03
N ALA A 95 0.96 -11.53 -5.49
CA ALA A 95 0.21 -10.41 -6.06
C ALA A 95 0.93 -9.82 -7.29
N ASP A 96 1.04 -10.60 -8.35
CA ASP A 96 1.85 -10.31 -9.55
C ASP A 96 1.10 -9.53 -10.65
N GLY A 97 -0.15 -9.14 -10.39
CA GLY A 97 -1.00 -8.45 -11.36
C GLY A 97 -1.60 -9.36 -12.43
N THR A 98 -1.58 -10.69 -12.23
CA THR A 98 -2.14 -11.67 -13.16
C THR A 98 -3.20 -12.54 -12.48
N LEU A 99 -4.11 -13.11 -13.29
CA LEU A 99 -5.12 -14.05 -12.80
C LEU A 99 -4.48 -15.29 -12.11
N PRO A 100 -5.17 -15.94 -11.17
CA PRO A 100 -6.54 -15.67 -10.68
C PRO A 100 -6.67 -14.42 -9.78
N GLY A 101 -5.56 -13.72 -9.58
CA GLY A 101 -5.36 -12.58 -8.70
C GLY A 101 -6.00 -11.25 -9.10
N GLY A 102 -5.70 -10.23 -8.32
CA GLY A 102 -5.98 -8.83 -8.66
C GLY A 102 -5.06 -8.31 -9.77
N PRO A 103 -5.42 -7.20 -10.43
CA PRO A 103 -4.65 -6.68 -11.55
C PRO A 103 -3.41 -5.89 -11.14
N ALA A 104 -3.32 -5.41 -9.89
CA ALA A 104 -2.18 -4.63 -9.40
C ALA A 104 -0.98 -5.52 -9.05
N ASN A 105 0.21 -5.17 -9.54
CA ASN A 105 1.46 -5.84 -9.21
C ASN A 105 2.06 -5.27 -7.91
N LEU A 106 1.82 -5.99 -6.81
CA LEU A 106 2.36 -5.72 -5.48
C LEU A 106 3.43 -6.74 -5.05
N SER A 107 3.70 -7.75 -5.88
CA SER A 107 4.76 -8.74 -5.61
C SER A 107 6.15 -8.21 -5.95
N THR A 108 6.28 -7.34 -6.96
CA THR A 108 7.59 -6.93 -7.49
C THR A 108 8.42 -6.19 -6.45
N TYR A 109 7.85 -5.19 -5.78
CA TYR A 109 8.53 -4.43 -4.75
C TYR A 109 8.09 -4.83 -3.34
N HIS A 110 6.78 -4.82 -3.08
CA HIS A 110 6.26 -5.11 -1.75
C HIS A 110 6.38 -6.58 -1.35
N LYS A 111 6.71 -7.49 -2.28
CA LYS A 111 6.84 -8.94 -2.04
C LYS A 111 5.56 -9.56 -1.47
N MET A 112 4.41 -8.97 -1.80
CA MET A 112 3.13 -9.41 -1.27
C MET A 112 2.57 -10.62 -2.00
N GLN A 113 1.88 -11.44 -1.22
CA GLN A 113 0.92 -12.44 -1.64
C GLN A 113 -0.49 -11.89 -1.46
N GLU A 114 -1.43 -12.51 -2.17
CA GLU A 114 -2.85 -12.25 -2.07
C GLU A 114 -3.67 -13.54 -1.97
N ILE A 115 -4.72 -13.48 -1.15
CA ILE A 115 -5.60 -14.61 -0.84
C ILE A 115 -7.04 -14.14 -0.93
N ALA A 116 -7.86 -14.82 -1.74
CA ALA A 116 -9.30 -14.60 -1.78
C ALA A 116 -10.04 -15.79 -1.14
N PHE A 117 -10.94 -15.51 -0.19
CA PHE A 117 -11.68 -16.52 0.55
C PHE A 117 -13.09 -16.04 0.90
N ALA A 118 -14.03 -16.97 1.12
CA ALA A 118 -15.34 -16.62 1.65
C ALA A 118 -15.36 -16.61 3.17
N ILE A 119 -16.07 -15.63 3.77
CA ILE A 119 -16.38 -15.64 5.20
C ILE A 119 -17.15 -16.94 5.53
N PRO A 120 -16.69 -17.73 6.51
CA PRO A 120 -17.33 -18.99 6.86
C PRO A 120 -18.65 -18.74 7.61
N ALA A 121 -19.68 -19.55 7.32
CA ALA A 121 -21.01 -19.43 7.93
C ALA A 121 -21.01 -19.52 9.47
N GLY A 122 -20.02 -20.21 10.04
CA GLY A 122 -19.85 -20.36 11.49
C GLY A 122 -19.28 -19.14 12.21
N ALA A 123 -18.79 -18.11 11.50
CA ALA A 123 -18.24 -16.92 12.14
C ALA A 123 -19.30 -16.20 13.01
N ALA A 124 -18.89 -15.67 14.16
CA ALA A 124 -19.78 -14.91 15.02
C ALA A 124 -20.17 -13.58 14.36
N ASP A 125 -21.39 -13.09 14.59
CA ASP A 125 -21.77 -11.74 14.14
C ASP A 125 -21.07 -10.66 14.99
N GLY A 126 -20.86 -9.48 14.41
CA GLY A 126 -20.17 -8.37 15.05
C GLY A 126 -18.68 -8.33 14.77
N ALA A 127 -17.93 -7.69 15.68
CA ALA A 127 -16.49 -7.48 15.54
C ALA A 127 -15.73 -8.82 15.62
N ASN A 128 -14.92 -9.08 14.61
CA ASN A 128 -14.04 -10.23 14.47
C ASN A 128 -12.67 -9.76 13.94
N THR A 129 -11.80 -10.73 13.72
CA THR A 129 -10.50 -10.53 13.08
C THR A 129 -10.30 -11.54 11.96
N ILE A 130 -9.52 -11.19 10.95
CA ILE A 130 -8.99 -12.12 9.95
C ILE A 130 -7.53 -12.43 10.32
N LYS A 131 -7.15 -13.70 10.27
CA LYS A 131 -5.79 -14.18 10.50
C LYS A 131 -5.43 -15.27 9.50
N VAL A 132 -4.15 -15.41 9.19
CA VAL A 132 -3.62 -16.50 8.39
C VAL A 132 -2.60 -17.28 9.21
N THR A 133 -2.64 -18.61 9.12
CA THR A 133 -1.64 -19.51 9.70
C THR A 133 -0.85 -20.14 8.57
N VAL A 134 0.47 -19.95 8.55
CA VAL A 134 1.41 -20.49 7.56
C VAL A 134 2.44 -21.32 8.29
N ASP A 135 2.57 -22.60 7.93
CA ASP A 135 3.50 -23.55 8.56
C ASP A 135 3.45 -23.56 10.11
N GLY A 136 2.24 -23.42 10.65
CA GLY A 136 1.99 -23.36 12.10
C GLY A 136 2.28 -22.00 12.76
N SER A 137 2.81 -21.02 12.01
CA SER A 137 2.96 -19.64 12.49
C SER A 137 1.75 -18.80 12.13
N ASP A 138 1.21 -18.11 13.13
CA ASP A 138 0.12 -17.17 12.96
C ASP A 138 0.60 -15.80 12.47
N SER A 139 -0.23 -15.14 11.67
CA SER A 139 -0.04 -13.74 11.29
C SER A 139 -0.54 -12.77 12.36
N ASN A 140 -0.25 -11.48 12.19
CA ASN A 140 -1.09 -10.45 12.81
C ASN A 140 -2.52 -10.56 12.29
N THR A 141 -3.43 -9.87 12.97
CA THR A 141 -4.85 -9.84 12.59
C THR A 141 -5.21 -8.58 11.82
N LEU A 142 -6.17 -8.68 10.90
CA LEU A 142 -6.90 -7.53 10.36
C LEU A 142 -8.29 -7.44 11.01
N PRO A 143 -8.79 -6.25 11.39
CA PRO A 143 -10.14 -6.11 11.91
C PRO A 143 -11.19 -6.40 10.82
N PHE A 144 -12.24 -7.14 11.16
CA PHE A 144 -13.34 -7.42 10.24
C PHE A 144 -14.67 -7.52 10.96
N THR A 145 -15.72 -6.90 10.43
CA THR A 145 -17.07 -6.97 11.03
C THR A 145 -17.96 -7.93 10.23
N VAL A 146 -18.37 -9.03 10.85
CA VAL A 146 -19.37 -9.93 10.29
C VAL A 146 -20.75 -9.35 10.54
N ARG A 147 -21.54 -9.16 9.49
CA ARG A 147 -22.83 -8.44 9.57
C ARG A 147 -23.77 -8.83 8.45
N THR A 148 -25.06 -8.55 8.58
CA THR A 148 -26.01 -8.74 7.48
C THR A 148 -25.74 -7.81 6.28
N GLY A 149 -26.18 -8.23 5.10
CA GLY A 149 -26.06 -7.49 3.84
C GLY A 149 -26.28 -8.43 2.65
N GLY A 150 -26.54 -7.87 1.46
CA GLY A 150 -26.67 -8.62 0.23
C GLY A 150 -25.31 -8.93 -0.41
N ILE A 151 -25.19 -10.12 -1.00
CA ILE A 151 -24.11 -10.48 -1.91
C ILE A 151 -24.72 -10.55 -3.32
N LYS A 152 -24.20 -9.75 -4.24
CA LYS A 152 -24.74 -9.56 -5.58
C LYS A 152 -23.67 -9.78 -6.65
N PHE A 153 -24.11 -10.11 -7.86
CA PHE A 153 -23.26 -10.45 -8.99
C PHE A 153 -23.70 -9.74 -10.26
N ILE A 154 -22.71 -9.28 -11.02
CA ILE A 154 -22.87 -8.75 -12.38
C ILE A 154 -22.12 -9.70 -13.33
N LYS A 155 -22.82 -10.23 -14.33
CA LYS A 155 -22.30 -11.18 -15.32
C LYS A 155 -22.77 -10.75 -16.71
N SER A 156 -21.97 -11.00 -17.74
CA SER A 156 -22.34 -10.70 -19.13
C SER A 156 -23.60 -11.42 -19.61
N THR A 157 -23.99 -12.51 -18.94
CA THR A 157 -25.23 -13.27 -19.18
C THR A 157 -26.43 -12.77 -18.35
N GLY A 158 -26.28 -11.68 -17.60
CA GLY A 158 -27.32 -11.17 -16.70
C GLY A 158 -28.42 -10.39 -17.39
N ASN A 159 -29.35 -9.85 -16.58
CA ASN A 159 -30.43 -8.99 -17.05
C ASN A 159 -30.70 -7.88 -16.02
N ASP A 160 -30.64 -6.61 -16.43
CA ASP A 160 -30.80 -5.47 -15.51
C ASP A 160 -32.26 -5.22 -15.10
N ASN A 161 -33.22 -5.71 -15.89
CA ASN A 161 -34.65 -5.55 -15.64
C ASN A 161 -35.18 -6.64 -14.72
N THR A 162 -34.86 -7.91 -15.01
CA THR A 162 -35.40 -9.08 -14.31
C THR A 162 -34.41 -9.76 -13.37
N GLY A 163 -33.12 -9.45 -13.46
CA GLY A 163 -32.10 -9.99 -12.57
C GLY A 163 -32.24 -9.45 -11.14
N ASN A 164 -32.08 -10.34 -10.17
CA ASN A 164 -32.09 -10.01 -8.74
C ASN A 164 -30.68 -9.90 -8.14
N GLY A 165 -29.65 -10.07 -8.98
CA GLY A 165 -28.24 -10.01 -8.63
C GLY A 165 -27.71 -11.28 -7.98
N SER A 166 -28.47 -12.37 -7.86
CA SER A 166 -27.91 -13.68 -7.48
C SER A 166 -27.04 -14.27 -8.59
N TRP A 167 -26.24 -15.29 -8.29
CA TRP A 167 -25.37 -15.92 -9.29
C TRP A 167 -26.11 -16.50 -10.50
N SER A 168 -27.31 -17.05 -10.27
CA SER A 168 -28.17 -17.68 -11.29
C SER A 168 -29.02 -16.67 -12.06
N THR A 169 -29.39 -15.54 -11.45
CA THR A 169 -30.11 -14.45 -12.11
C THR A 169 -29.39 -13.12 -11.86
N PRO A 170 -28.17 -12.96 -12.40
CA PRO A 170 -27.31 -11.81 -12.12
C PRO A 170 -27.80 -10.56 -12.86
N TRP A 171 -27.28 -9.40 -12.45
CA TRP A 171 -27.41 -8.18 -13.25
C TRP A 171 -26.44 -8.22 -14.44
N ALA A 172 -26.71 -7.42 -15.47
CA ALA A 172 -25.96 -7.42 -16.72
C ALA A 172 -24.85 -6.37 -16.76
N THR A 173 -25.11 -5.16 -16.27
CA THR A 173 -24.20 -4.02 -16.43
C THR A 173 -23.85 -3.34 -15.11
N LEU A 174 -22.65 -2.74 -15.06
CA LEU A 174 -22.23 -1.90 -13.92
C LEU A 174 -23.19 -0.72 -13.73
N GLN A 175 -23.50 -0.01 -14.82
CA GLN A 175 -24.30 1.22 -14.80
C GLN A 175 -25.69 1.03 -14.21
N ALA A 176 -26.39 -0.06 -14.54
CA ALA A 176 -27.73 -0.31 -14.03
C ALA A 176 -27.75 -0.90 -12.61
N SER A 177 -26.63 -1.42 -12.14
CA SER A 177 -26.51 -2.11 -10.85
C SER A 177 -26.20 -1.16 -9.68
N LEU A 178 -25.43 -0.10 -9.93
CA LEU A 178 -24.84 0.76 -8.90
C LEU A 178 -25.74 1.95 -8.52
N GLN A 179 -27.01 1.65 -8.21
CA GLN A 179 -28.03 2.64 -7.88
C GLN A 179 -28.86 2.23 -6.67
N ALA A 180 -29.45 3.22 -5.98
CA ALA A 180 -30.18 3.03 -4.72
C ALA A 180 -31.41 2.12 -4.83
N SER A 181 -31.97 1.91 -6.02
CA SER A 181 -33.08 0.98 -6.26
C SER A 181 -32.65 -0.50 -6.29
N LYS A 182 -31.34 -0.78 -6.36
CA LYS A 182 -30.76 -2.12 -6.48
C LYS A 182 -29.89 -2.51 -5.28
N MET A 183 -29.33 -1.52 -4.57
CA MET A 183 -28.38 -1.73 -3.48
C MET A 183 -28.79 -0.99 -2.21
N SER A 184 -28.52 -1.61 -1.06
CA SER A 184 -28.61 -1.02 0.27
C SER A 184 -27.25 -0.94 0.96
N ALA A 185 -27.10 -0.06 1.94
CA ALA A 185 -25.85 0.08 2.69
C ALA A 185 -25.45 -1.27 3.33
N GLY A 186 -24.22 -1.71 3.07
CA GLY A 186 -23.72 -3.03 3.44
C GLY A 186 -23.75 -4.07 2.30
N ASP A 187 -24.40 -3.79 1.18
CA ASP A 187 -24.38 -4.70 0.04
C ASP A 187 -23.00 -4.73 -0.62
N ILE A 188 -22.62 -5.92 -1.08
CA ILE A 188 -21.41 -6.17 -1.85
C ILE A 188 -21.80 -6.67 -3.22
N VAL A 189 -21.30 -6.00 -4.26
CA VAL A 189 -21.50 -6.36 -5.66
C VAL A 189 -20.18 -6.84 -6.24
N TYR A 190 -20.18 -8.08 -6.70
CA TYR A 190 -19.05 -8.68 -7.41
C TYR A 190 -19.25 -8.54 -8.92
N SER A 191 -18.33 -7.86 -9.60
CA SER A 191 -18.25 -7.88 -11.06
C SER A 191 -17.51 -9.13 -11.52
N VAL A 192 -18.19 -9.99 -12.26
CA VAL A 192 -17.64 -11.27 -12.77
C VAL A 192 -17.21 -11.06 -14.22
N GLY A 193 -16.09 -10.34 -14.39
CA GLY A 193 -15.54 -10.00 -15.70
C GLY A 193 -16.31 -8.95 -16.49
N VAL A 194 -17.25 -8.23 -15.87
CA VAL A 194 -18.05 -7.18 -16.54
C VAL A 194 -17.39 -5.82 -16.37
N GLY A 195 -16.90 -5.29 -17.49
CA GLY A 195 -16.33 -3.95 -17.60
C GLY A 195 -17.29 -2.89 -18.15
N SER A 196 -16.73 -1.73 -18.50
CA SER A 196 -17.42 -0.64 -19.20
C SER A 196 -16.46 0.09 -20.13
N SER A 197 -16.93 0.48 -21.32
CA SER A 197 -16.20 1.31 -22.27
C SER A 197 -16.54 2.81 -22.20
N VAL A 198 -17.38 3.17 -21.23
CA VAL A 198 -17.79 4.54 -20.92
C VAL A 198 -17.70 4.78 -19.41
N ASP A 199 -17.69 6.04 -19.01
CA ASP A 199 -17.82 6.45 -17.61
C ASP A 199 -19.01 5.74 -16.93
N VAL A 200 -18.79 5.13 -15.78
CA VAL A 200 -19.83 4.47 -14.99
C VAL A 200 -20.34 5.42 -13.91
N GLU A 201 -21.62 5.74 -13.98
CA GLU A 201 -22.31 6.64 -13.06
C GLU A 201 -22.86 5.86 -11.86
N MET A 202 -22.21 6.03 -10.72
CA MET A 202 -22.62 5.51 -9.43
C MET A 202 -23.57 6.49 -8.73
N ALA A 203 -24.52 5.96 -7.96
CA ALA A 203 -25.48 6.80 -7.22
C ALA A 203 -26.22 7.79 -8.15
N LYS A 204 -26.62 7.33 -9.34
CA LYS A 204 -27.17 8.17 -10.43
C LYS A 204 -28.41 8.97 -10.05
N ASN A 205 -29.34 8.35 -9.32
CA ASN A 205 -30.68 8.90 -9.08
C ASN A 205 -30.96 9.23 -7.61
N ALA A 206 -30.02 8.96 -6.71
CA ALA A 206 -30.14 9.22 -5.28
C ALA A 206 -28.77 9.17 -4.61
N SER A 207 -28.61 9.95 -3.53
CA SER A 207 -27.47 9.86 -2.62
C SER A 207 -27.33 8.44 -2.07
N MET A 208 -26.11 7.90 -2.07
CA MET A 208 -25.80 6.58 -1.50
C MET A 208 -24.69 6.73 -0.48
N LEU A 209 -25.09 6.96 0.77
CA LEU A 209 -24.22 7.10 1.91
C LEU A 209 -24.28 5.83 2.77
N GLY A 210 -23.18 5.07 2.79
CA GLY A 210 -23.06 3.93 3.68
C GLY A 210 -22.69 4.34 5.11
N THR A 211 -22.12 3.41 5.86
CA THR A 211 -21.47 3.71 7.15
C THR A 211 -20.15 2.94 7.26
N ALA A 212 -19.33 3.30 8.24
CA ALA A 212 -18.10 2.59 8.58
C ALA A 212 -18.27 1.06 8.70
N THR A 213 -19.42 0.62 9.22
CA THR A 213 -19.72 -0.81 9.43
C THR A 213 -20.54 -1.41 8.30
N LYS A 214 -21.31 -0.61 7.54
CA LYS A 214 -22.11 -1.03 6.38
C LYS A 214 -21.77 -0.20 5.14
N PRO A 215 -20.54 -0.33 4.58
CA PRO A 215 -20.19 0.33 3.33
C PRO A 215 -20.91 -0.31 2.15
N TYR A 216 -21.08 0.43 1.07
CA TYR A 216 -21.36 -0.16 -0.25
C TYR A 216 -20.06 -0.70 -0.84
N SER A 217 -20.08 -1.84 -1.53
CA SER A 217 -18.86 -2.41 -2.12
C SER A 217 -19.08 -2.84 -3.57
N LEU A 218 -18.12 -2.49 -4.42
CA LEU A 218 -17.98 -2.96 -5.80
C LEU A 218 -16.59 -3.58 -5.98
N VAL A 219 -16.54 -4.89 -6.15
CA VAL A 219 -15.29 -5.67 -6.13
C VAL A 219 -15.24 -6.58 -7.34
N VAL A 220 -14.08 -6.74 -7.99
CA VAL A 220 -13.94 -7.74 -9.05
C VAL A 220 -13.89 -9.15 -8.44
N TYR A 221 -14.70 -10.05 -9.00
CA TYR A 221 -14.79 -11.44 -8.56
C TYR A 221 -13.47 -12.18 -8.78
N PRO A 222 -13.06 -13.11 -7.88
CA PRO A 222 -11.84 -13.89 -8.06
C PRO A 222 -11.74 -14.56 -9.43
N ASN A 223 -10.51 -14.67 -9.97
CA ASN A 223 -10.25 -15.29 -11.27
C ASN A 223 -10.97 -14.63 -12.46
N THR A 224 -11.28 -13.33 -12.35
CA THR A 224 -11.82 -12.53 -13.46
C THR A 224 -11.17 -11.16 -13.51
N THR A 225 -11.27 -10.49 -14.66
CA THR A 225 -10.81 -9.11 -14.84
C THR A 225 -11.97 -8.27 -15.35
N SER A 226 -12.23 -7.14 -14.69
CA SER A 226 -13.22 -6.16 -15.15
C SER A 226 -12.50 -4.87 -15.52
N GLU A 227 -12.65 -4.48 -16.78
CA GLU A 227 -11.96 -3.33 -17.37
C GLU A 227 -12.87 -2.10 -17.41
N LEU A 228 -12.38 -0.95 -16.98
CA LEU A 228 -13.08 0.33 -17.09
C LEU A 228 -12.27 1.25 -18.00
N ASN A 229 -12.89 1.72 -19.08
CA ASN A 229 -12.30 2.68 -19.99
C ASN A 229 -13.07 4.00 -19.88
N GLY A 230 -12.60 4.88 -18.99
CA GLY A 230 -13.15 6.23 -18.80
C GLY A 230 -12.73 7.14 -19.93
N ASN A 231 -13.67 7.66 -20.70
CA ASN A 231 -13.39 8.40 -21.93
C ASN A 231 -13.77 9.89 -21.86
N ASN A 232 -14.39 10.33 -20.77
CA ASN A 232 -14.85 11.71 -20.64
C ASN A 232 -14.38 12.38 -19.35
N THR A 233 -14.86 11.94 -18.18
CA THR A 233 -14.62 12.65 -16.91
C THR A 233 -13.99 11.78 -15.84
N SER A 234 -14.50 10.56 -15.65
CA SER A 234 -13.93 9.59 -14.72
C SER A 234 -14.41 8.18 -15.08
N ALA A 235 -13.58 7.15 -14.88
CA ALA A 235 -13.99 5.77 -15.15
C ALA A 235 -15.16 5.32 -14.24
N LEU A 236 -15.14 5.74 -12.97
CA LEU A 236 -16.27 5.72 -12.04
C LEU A 236 -16.52 7.15 -11.54
N LYS A 237 -17.79 7.55 -11.38
CA LYS A 237 -18.14 8.85 -10.79
C LYS A 237 -19.42 8.76 -9.96
N PHE A 238 -19.45 9.49 -8.83
CA PHE A 238 -20.70 9.74 -8.12
C PHE A 238 -21.48 10.85 -8.82
N MET A 239 -22.75 10.60 -9.10
CA MET A 239 -23.63 11.61 -9.72
C MET A 239 -24.44 12.39 -8.70
N THR A 240 -24.71 11.81 -7.53
CA THR A 240 -25.47 12.46 -6.47
C THR A 240 -24.62 12.57 -5.22
N SER A 241 -24.51 13.79 -4.68
CA SER A 241 -23.86 14.10 -3.40
C SER A 241 -24.90 14.28 -2.29
N PRO A 242 -24.64 13.88 -1.04
CA PRO A 242 -23.42 13.18 -0.59
C PRO A 242 -23.44 11.69 -1.02
N SER A 243 -22.29 11.14 -1.37
CA SER A 243 -22.09 9.69 -1.51
C SER A 243 -20.76 9.32 -0.88
N GLY A 244 -20.74 8.25 -0.09
CA GLY A 244 -19.58 7.90 0.76
C GLY A 244 -19.70 6.52 1.38
N TYR A 245 -18.63 6.07 2.02
CA TYR A 245 -18.48 4.69 2.49
C TYR A 245 -18.58 3.66 1.35
N TRP A 246 -17.83 3.92 0.28
CA TRP A 246 -17.73 3.02 -0.86
C TRP A 246 -16.40 2.29 -0.86
N VAL A 247 -16.43 0.99 -1.15
CA VAL A 247 -15.26 0.19 -1.48
C VAL A 247 -15.26 -0.08 -2.98
N THR A 248 -14.18 0.27 -3.67
CA THR A 248 -13.90 -0.18 -5.03
C THR A 248 -12.63 -1.01 -5.03
N SER A 249 -12.63 -2.16 -5.72
CA SER A 249 -11.44 -3.00 -5.71
C SER A 249 -11.21 -3.86 -6.95
N LYS A 250 -9.94 -4.02 -7.33
CA LYS A 250 -9.41 -4.95 -8.35
C LYS A 250 -9.84 -4.72 -9.80
N PHE A 251 -10.19 -3.49 -10.17
CA PHE A 251 -10.44 -3.14 -11.57
C PHE A 251 -9.14 -2.79 -12.31
N THR A 252 -9.08 -3.15 -13.59
CA THR A 252 -8.13 -2.56 -14.55
C THR A 252 -8.79 -1.33 -15.16
N ILE A 253 -8.12 -0.18 -15.09
CA ILE A 253 -8.71 1.11 -15.44
C ILE A 253 -7.78 1.84 -16.41
N THR A 254 -8.34 2.26 -17.54
CA THR A 254 -7.74 3.23 -18.45
C THR A 254 -8.61 4.48 -18.46
N THR A 255 -8.00 5.65 -18.32
CA THR A 255 -8.76 6.92 -18.31
C THR A 255 -8.02 8.06 -18.99
N VAL A 256 -8.77 9.05 -19.44
CA VAL A 256 -8.25 10.36 -19.91
C VAL A 256 -8.35 11.45 -18.84
N HIS A 257 -9.08 11.21 -17.75
CA HIS A 257 -9.26 12.14 -16.64
C HIS A 257 -9.13 11.36 -15.31
N ASN A 258 -10.03 11.53 -14.34
CA ASN A 258 -9.92 10.83 -13.06
C ASN A 258 -10.29 9.34 -13.19
N THR A 259 -9.97 8.52 -12.19
CA THR A 259 -10.20 7.06 -12.27
C THR A 259 -11.45 6.66 -11.50
N VAL A 260 -11.35 6.60 -10.18
CA VAL A 260 -12.42 6.24 -9.27
C VAL A 260 -12.68 7.39 -8.30
N PRO A 261 -13.92 7.55 -7.82
CA PRO A 261 -14.22 8.63 -6.89
C PRO A 261 -13.60 8.32 -5.53
N VAL A 262 -12.76 9.22 -5.03
CA VAL A 262 -12.28 9.18 -3.65
C VAL A 262 -13.21 10.05 -2.80
N GLY A 263 -14.42 9.56 -2.56
CA GLY A 263 -15.44 10.27 -1.77
C GLY A 263 -15.23 10.11 -0.27
N TYR A 264 -16.15 10.69 0.51
CA TYR A 264 -16.20 10.58 1.96
C TYR A 264 -16.07 9.13 2.43
N TYR A 265 -15.03 8.88 3.23
CA TYR A 265 -14.70 7.59 3.81
C TYR A 265 -14.76 6.44 2.80
N SER A 266 -14.02 6.56 1.69
CA SER A 266 -13.95 5.51 0.66
C SER A 266 -12.73 4.61 0.82
N ARG A 267 -12.79 3.40 0.26
CA ARG A 267 -11.65 2.48 0.11
C ARG A 267 -11.39 2.25 -1.38
N VAL A 268 -10.17 2.53 -1.83
CA VAL A 268 -9.73 2.33 -3.22
C VAL A 268 -8.56 1.36 -3.20
N ILE A 269 -8.83 0.10 -3.57
CA ILE A 269 -7.96 -1.03 -3.21
C ILE A 269 -7.57 -1.89 -4.41
N GLY A 270 -6.28 -2.10 -4.66
CA GLY A 270 -5.83 -3.14 -5.59
C GLY A 270 -6.14 -2.87 -7.06
N HIS A 271 -6.37 -1.63 -7.46
CA HIS A 271 -6.61 -1.28 -8.86
C HIS A 271 -5.33 -1.22 -9.68
N LYS A 272 -5.43 -1.54 -10.97
CA LYS A 272 -4.40 -1.22 -11.96
C LYS A 272 -4.88 -0.07 -12.83
N ILE A 273 -4.14 1.02 -12.87
CA ILE A 273 -4.58 2.30 -13.41
C ILE A 273 -3.56 2.81 -14.42
N SER A 274 -4.04 3.22 -15.60
CA SER A 274 -3.24 3.98 -16.57
C SER A 274 -4.02 5.12 -17.20
N GLY A 275 -3.29 6.10 -17.72
CA GLY A 275 -3.89 7.24 -18.42
C GLY A 275 -2.94 7.91 -19.40
N PRO A 276 -2.45 7.20 -20.43
CA PRO A 276 -1.44 7.73 -21.34
C PRO A 276 -1.95 8.87 -22.23
N GLN A 277 -3.27 9.00 -22.32
CA GLN A 277 -3.96 10.07 -23.06
C GLN A 277 -4.63 11.07 -22.12
N ALA A 278 -4.10 11.24 -20.90
CA ALA A 278 -4.63 12.21 -19.95
C ALA A 278 -4.83 13.58 -20.63
N SER A 279 -6.00 14.16 -20.41
CA SER A 279 -6.50 15.34 -21.11
C SER A 279 -5.48 16.49 -21.08
N PRO A 280 -5.30 17.24 -22.18
CA PRO A 280 -4.45 18.42 -22.16
C PRO A 280 -5.10 19.62 -21.45
N TYR A 281 -6.33 19.50 -20.95
CA TYR A 281 -7.09 20.59 -20.34
C TYR A 281 -7.51 20.27 -18.89
N GLY A 282 -7.43 21.29 -18.02
CA GLY A 282 -8.00 21.27 -16.67
C GLY A 282 -7.03 20.87 -15.54
N TYR A 283 -7.57 20.78 -14.34
CA TYR A 283 -6.91 20.27 -13.14
C TYR A 283 -7.41 18.84 -12.93
N ASN A 284 -6.56 17.85 -13.15
CA ASN A 284 -6.95 16.44 -13.07
C ASN A 284 -5.97 15.64 -12.22
N ALA A 285 -6.43 14.52 -11.68
CA ALA A 285 -5.53 13.56 -11.05
C ALA A 285 -6.02 12.14 -11.30
N ALA A 286 -5.11 11.16 -11.34
CA ALA A 286 -5.54 9.76 -11.40
C ALA A 286 -6.49 9.47 -10.22
N LEU A 287 -6.14 9.98 -9.03
CA LEU A 287 -6.96 9.98 -7.83
C LEU A 287 -7.02 11.40 -7.26
N ALA A 288 -8.09 12.12 -7.60
CA ALA A 288 -8.38 13.44 -7.05
C ALA A 288 -9.19 13.30 -5.75
N VAL A 289 -8.74 13.98 -4.70
CA VAL A 289 -9.30 13.91 -3.36
C VAL A 289 -9.38 15.31 -2.77
N GLY A 290 -10.56 15.81 -2.45
CA GLY A 290 -10.60 17.02 -1.63
C GLY A 290 -11.88 17.80 -1.54
N CYS A 291 -11.87 18.75 -0.62
CA CYS A 291 -12.97 19.65 -0.32
C CYS A 291 -12.63 21.02 -0.90
N MET A 292 -13.02 21.27 -2.15
CA MET A 292 -12.75 22.54 -2.84
C MET A 292 -13.97 23.47 -2.92
N ALA A 293 -15.19 22.94 -2.76
CA ALA A 293 -16.38 23.58 -3.31
C ALA A 293 -17.29 24.29 -2.29
N THR A 294 -17.13 24.08 -0.98
CA THR A 294 -18.10 24.60 0.00
C THR A 294 -17.40 24.95 1.32
N PRO A 295 -17.14 26.25 1.57
CA PRO A 295 -16.62 26.69 2.85
C PRO A 295 -17.51 26.19 4.00
N GLY A 296 -16.90 25.55 5.00
CA GLY A 296 -17.57 24.98 6.18
C GLY A 296 -18.02 23.52 6.05
N ASP A 297 -17.89 22.88 4.88
CA ASP A 297 -18.37 21.50 4.68
C ASP A 297 -17.23 20.50 4.42
N ALA A 298 -16.92 19.68 5.42
CA ALA A 298 -15.97 18.58 5.34
C ALA A 298 -16.63 17.21 4.99
N THR A 299 -17.96 17.16 4.81
CA THR A 299 -18.73 15.91 4.65
C THR A 299 -18.50 15.20 3.31
N VAL A 300 -17.76 15.81 2.39
CA VAL A 300 -17.47 15.26 1.06
C VAL A 300 -16.05 14.72 0.90
N CYS A 301 -15.13 15.04 1.82
CA CYS A 301 -13.75 14.58 1.75
C CYS A 301 -13.22 14.27 3.16
N SER A 302 -13.15 12.99 3.54
CA SER A 302 -12.59 12.57 4.82
C SER A 302 -12.15 11.12 4.79
N GLY A 303 -11.00 10.84 5.40
CA GLY A 303 -10.58 9.53 5.88
C GLY A 303 -10.41 8.40 4.87
N SER A 304 -10.47 8.64 3.56
CA SER A 304 -10.32 7.58 2.57
C SER A 304 -9.02 6.79 2.72
N ARG A 305 -9.12 5.49 2.45
CA ARG A 305 -8.01 4.53 2.48
C ARG A 305 -7.68 4.10 1.06
N ILE A 306 -6.45 4.35 0.64
CA ILE A 306 -6.02 4.10 -0.74
C ILE A 306 -4.83 3.16 -0.70
N TYR A 307 -5.10 1.87 -0.90
CA TYR A 307 -4.11 0.81 -0.67
C TYR A 307 -3.86 -0.05 -1.89
N GLY A 308 -2.59 -0.41 -2.11
CA GLY A 308 -2.26 -1.50 -3.04
C GLY A 308 -2.57 -1.21 -4.52
N ASN A 309 -2.67 0.05 -4.93
CA ASN A 309 -2.96 0.38 -6.33
C ASN A 309 -1.67 0.46 -7.16
N GLU A 310 -1.71 -0.04 -8.39
CA GLU A 310 -0.68 0.15 -9.40
C GLU A 310 -1.12 1.32 -10.32
N ILE A 311 -0.32 2.38 -10.40
CA ILE A 311 -0.58 3.53 -11.28
C ILE A 311 0.62 3.77 -12.19
N PHE A 312 0.41 3.69 -13.49
CA PHE A 312 1.50 3.77 -14.46
C PHE A 312 1.10 4.49 -15.74
N ASN A 313 2.10 5.06 -16.43
CA ASN A 313 1.91 5.77 -17.69
C ASN A 313 0.73 6.75 -17.64
N TYR A 314 0.55 7.44 -16.51
CA TYR A 314 -0.47 8.45 -16.35
C TYR A 314 0.09 9.82 -16.74
N GLY A 315 -0.52 10.43 -17.76
CA GLY A 315 0.05 11.56 -18.48
C GLY A 315 0.62 11.16 -19.84
N LYS A 316 0.82 12.16 -20.70
CA LYS A 316 1.33 12.00 -22.05
C LYS A 316 2.86 12.00 -22.04
N ALA A 317 3.45 11.03 -22.73
CA ALA A 317 4.90 10.85 -22.79
C ALA A 317 5.63 11.99 -23.53
N ASP A 318 4.94 12.72 -24.41
CA ASP A 318 5.48 13.91 -25.09
C ASP A 318 5.63 15.12 -24.16
N GLY A 319 5.20 14.99 -22.90
CA GLY A 319 5.20 16.04 -21.91
C GLY A 319 4.14 17.11 -22.16
N SER A 320 3.17 16.90 -23.04
CA SER A 320 2.09 17.86 -23.30
C SER A 320 1.04 17.92 -22.19
N THR A 321 1.08 17.03 -21.19
CA THR A 321 0.20 17.06 -20.03
C THR A 321 0.45 18.31 -19.15
N PRO A 322 -0.60 19.05 -18.75
CA PRO A 322 -0.46 20.23 -17.89
C PRO A 322 0.24 19.96 -16.56
N VAL A 323 0.94 20.96 -16.02
CA VAL A 323 1.55 20.89 -14.67
C VAL A 323 0.52 20.74 -13.55
N SER A 324 -0.73 21.11 -13.83
CA SER A 324 -1.88 20.93 -12.95
C SER A 324 -2.37 19.48 -12.88
N HIS A 325 -1.74 18.54 -13.59
CA HIS A 325 -2.05 17.13 -13.49
C HIS A 325 -1.18 16.43 -12.47
N HIS A 326 -1.83 15.55 -11.71
CA HIS A 326 -1.21 14.84 -10.60
C HIS A 326 -1.50 13.33 -10.72
N LEU A 327 -0.71 12.50 -10.05
CA LEU A 327 -1.20 11.15 -9.72
C LEU A 327 -2.24 11.25 -8.61
N TYR A 328 -1.87 11.91 -7.52
CA TYR A 328 -2.77 12.22 -6.43
C TYR A 328 -2.80 13.72 -6.22
N TYR A 329 -4.01 14.25 -6.05
CA TYR A 329 -4.20 15.62 -5.60
C TYR A 329 -5.09 15.59 -4.37
N LEU A 330 -4.50 15.87 -3.21
CA LEU A 330 -5.17 15.91 -1.91
C LEU A 330 -5.28 17.35 -1.45
N THR A 331 -6.49 17.79 -1.13
CA THR A 331 -6.74 19.15 -0.67
C THR A 331 -7.88 19.19 0.36
N ASN A 332 -7.71 19.97 1.44
CA ASN A 332 -8.80 20.41 2.30
C ASN A 332 -8.86 21.93 2.38
N ARG A 333 -9.64 22.53 1.47
CA ARG A 333 -9.95 23.97 1.45
C ARG A 333 -11.36 24.29 1.91
N SER A 334 -12.00 23.36 2.64
CA SER A 334 -13.31 23.64 3.24
C SER A 334 -13.22 24.67 4.36
N GLY A 335 -12.07 24.83 5.01
CA GLY A 335 -11.97 25.60 6.26
C GLY A 335 -12.51 24.85 7.49
N ALA A 336 -12.96 23.60 7.33
CA ALA A 336 -13.35 22.71 8.41
C ALA A 336 -12.40 21.49 8.50
N PRO A 337 -12.11 20.97 9.72
CA PRO A 337 -11.31 19.76 9.87
C PRO A 337 -11.98 18.56 9.20
N ALA A 338 -11.17 17.76 8.49
CA ALA A 338 -11.58 16.50 7.86
C ALA A 338 -10.77 15.34 8.42
N ALA A 339 -11.31 14.13 8.48
CA ALA A 339 -10.51 12.98 8.90
C ALA A 339 -9.36 12.74 7.92
N ALA A 340 -8.17 12.43 8.45
CA ALA A 340 -6.97 12.31 7.64
C ALA A 340 -6.97 11.06 6.73
N TYR A 341 -6.43 11.23 5.51
CA TYR A 341 -6.24 10.14 4.55
C TYR A 341 -5.06 9.24 4.91
N GLU A 342 -5.10 8.01 4.40
CA GLU A 342 -3.97 7.10 4.43
C GLU A 342 -3.75 6.48 3.05
N ILE A 343 -2.55 6.70 2.52
CA ILE A 343 -2.11 6.25 1.20
C ILE A 343 -0.95 5.29 1.41
N ALA A 344 -1.18 4.01 1.13
CA ALA A 344 -0.20 3.00 1.50
C ALA A 344 -0.08 1.81 0.56
N TRP A 345 1.11 1.20 0.52
CA TRP A 345 1.38 0.01 -0.28
C TRP A 345 1.08 0.16 -1.78
N ASN A 346 1.02 1.38 -2.30
CA ASN A 346 0.78 1.60 -3.71
C ASN A 346 2.09 1.50 -4.51
N TYR A 347 1.98 1.14 -5.79
CA TYR A 347 3.07 1.13 -6.74
C TYR A 347 2.80 2.12 -7.87
N HIS A 348 3.62 3.16 -7.97
CA HIS A 348 3.53 4.18 -9.00
C HIS A 348 4.77 4.08 -9.87
N HIS A 349 4.61 3.92 -11.19
CA HIS A 349 5.78 3.89 -12.05
C HIS A 349 5.58 4.52 -13.42
N ASP A 350 6.64 5.19 -13.89
CA ASP A 350 6.73 5.70 -15.26
C ASP A 350 5.58 6.69 -15.57
N ASN A 351 5.40 7.67 -14.68
CA ASN A 351 4.31 8.63 -14.75
C ASN A 351 4.84 10.01 -15.14
N PRO A 352 4.63 10.47 -16.39
CA PRO A 352 5.20 11.74 -16.87
C PRO A 352 4.56 13.00 -16.27
N VAL A 353 3.46 12.89 -15.51
CA VAL A 353 2.85 14.04 -14.81
C VAL A 353 3.78 14.74 -13.83
N ALA A 354 3.49 16.02 -13.56
CA ALA A 354 4.34 16.90 -12.77
C ALA A 354 4.47 16.53 -11.29
N HIS A 355 3.49 15.82 -10.73
CA HIS A 355 3.48 15.49 -9.31
C HIS A 355 2.93 14.08 -9.09
N GLY A 356 3.62 13.32 -8.23
CA GLY A 356 3.19 12.01 -7.75
C GLY A 356 2.11 12.17 -6.69
N ILE A 357 2.46 11.89 -5.43
CA ILE A 357 1.55 12.08 -4.29
C ILE A 357 1.61 13.54 -3.87
N HIS A 358 0.61 14.36 -4.24
CA HIS A 358 0.58 15.79 -3.96
C HIS A 358 -0.50 16.14 -2.93
N VAL A 359 -0.09 16.64 -1.76
CA VAL A 359 -0.96 17.34 -0.82
C VAL A 359 -0.78 18.83 -1.05
N TYR A 360 -1.86 19.52 -1.42
CA TYR A 360 -1.80 20.94 -1.76
C TYR A 360 -3.05 21.71 -1.32
N ASP A 361 -2.82 22.69 -0.47
CA ASP A 361 -3.82 23.64 0.01
C ASP A 361 -3.30 25.07 -0.14
N ASP A 362 -4.19 26.01 -0.48
CA ASP A 362 -3.90 27.43 -0.54
C ASP A 362 -5.08 28.24 0.01
N SER A 363 -4.80 29.46 0.45
CA SER A 363 -5.76 30.47 0.93
C SER A 363 -6.54 30.06 2.20
N VAL A 364 -7.32 28.98 2.15
CA VAL A 364 -8.13 28.44 3.24
C VAL A 364 -7.68 27.01 3.51
N CYS A 365 -7.28 26.72 4.75
CA CYS A 365 -6.92 25.39 5.21
C CYS A 365 -8.03 24.87 6.14
N GLY A 366 -8.62 23.72 5.85
CA GLY A 366 -9.56 23.06 6.77
C GLY A 366 -8.88 22.26 7.87
N GLY A 367 -7.66 21.74 7.60
CA GLY A 367 -6.95 20.89 8.54
C GLY A 367 -7.35 19.41 8.48
N TRP A 368 -6.58 18.55 9.12
CA TRP A 368 -6.86 17.12 9.24
C TRP A 368 -7.02 16.72 10.71
N SER A 369 -8.06 15.93 11.00
CA SER A 369 -8.22 15.26 12.29
C SER A 369 -7.31 14.04 12.32
N GLY A 370 -6.17 14.17 13.01
CA GLY A 370 -5.12 13.16 13.07
C GLY A 370 -4.08 13.29 11.95
N PRO A 371 -3.04 12.42 11.95
CA PRO A 371 -1.98 12.50 10.95
C PRO A 371 -2.43 11.99 9.58
N LEU A 372 -2.15 12.75 8.53
CA LEU A 372 -2.23 12.27 7.15
C LEU A 372 -1.02 11.38 6.88
N LYS A 373 -1.29 10.14 6.48
CA LYS A 373 -0.28 9.07 6.38
C LYS A 373 0.01 8.72 4.92
N ILE A 374 1.29 8.73 4.56
CA ILE A 374 1.81 8.29 3.25
C ILE A 374 2.93 7.30 3.52
N HIS A 375 2.69 6.00 3.35
CA HIS A 375 3.70 5.02 3.73
C HIS A 375 3.75 3.76 2.90
N HIS A 376 4.90 3.09 2.90
CA HIS A 376 5.08 1.83 2.19
C HIS A 376 4.75 1.92 0.69
N ASN A 377 4.77 3.12 0.09
CA ASN A 377 4.55 3.28 -1.34
C ASN A 377 5.88 3.10 -2.07
N VAL A 378 5.80 2.62 -3.31
CA VAL A 378 6.91 2.66 -4.27
C VAL A 378 6.57 3.67 -5.34
N VAL A 379 7.43 4.68 -5.52
CA VAL A 379 7.30 5.68 -6.58
C VAL A 379 8.55 5.62 -7.44
N LYS A 380 8.40 5.08 -8.65
CA LYS A 380 9.46 4.90 -9.63
C LYS A 380 9.25 5.84 -10.80
N ASN A 381 10.28 6.54 -11.24
CA ASN A 381 10.23 7.34 -12.47
C ASN A 381 9.00 8.27 -12.50
N GLN A 382 8.95 9.21 -11.57
CA GLN A 382 7.94 10.26 -11.54
C GLN A 382 8.47 11.51 -12.25
N GLY A 383 7.68 12.08 -13.17
CA GLY A 383 8.11 13.22 -13.99
C GLY A 383 8.40 14.51 -13.22
N GLY A 384 7.88 14.64 -12.00
CA GLY A 384 8.31 15.67 -11.06
C GLY A 384 8.38 15.11 -9.64
N ALA A 385 7.91 15.85 -8.64
CA ALA A 385 8.08 15.43 -7.25
C ALA A 385 7.35 14.10 -6.96
N ALA A 386 8.06 13.10 -6.42
CA ALA A 386 7.47 11.80 -6.09
C ALA A 386 6.46 11.90 -4.94
N ILE A 387 6.87 12.55 -3.84
CA ILE A 387 5.98 12.94 -2.75
C ILE A 387 6.13 14.44 -2.53
N ASN A 388 5.01 15.16 -2.56
CA ASN A 388 4.96 16.61 -2.48
C ASN A 388 3.93 17.05 -1.43
N ILE A 389 4.39 17.71 -0.38
CA ILE A 389 3.54 18.39 0.62
C ILE A 389 3.76 19.88 0.41
N ASN A 390 2.80 20.56 -0.21
CA ASN A 390 2.88 21.96 -0.53
C ASN A 390 1.62 22.69 -0.02
N VAL A 391 1.64 23.15 1.22
CA VAL A 391 0.49 23.80 1.86
C VAL A 391 0.82 25.26 2.13
N ASN A 392 0.13 26.16 1.43
CA ASN A 392 0.32 27.61 1.44
C ASN A 392 -0.80 28.33 2.23
N CYS A 393 -1.20 27.76 3.36
CA CYS A 393 -2.01 28.43 4.37
C CYS A 393 -1.55 28.02 5.77
N SER A 394 -1.95 28.81 6.77
CA SER A 394 -1.63 28.53 8.16
C SER A 394 -2.43 27.32 8.64
N GLU A 395 -1.74 26.24 8.95
CA GLU A 395 -2.31 24.99 9.48
C GLU A 395 -1.42 24.43 10.60
N SER A 396 -1.95 23.48 11.37
CA SER A 396 -1.19 22.73 12.41
C SER A 396 -1.18 21.22 12.16
N ASN A 397 -1.43 20.83 10.92
CA ASN A 397 -1.56 19.43 10.52
C ASN A 397 -0.29 18.62 10.76
N GLN A 398 -0.47 17.33 11.01
CA GLN A 398 0.62 16.37 11.07
C GLN A 398 0.62 15.52 9.79
N TYR A 399 1.79 15.38 9.19
CA TYR A 399 2.03 14.51 8.05
C TYR A 399 3.04 13.43 8.45
N GLU A 400 2.71 12.17 8.22
CA GLU A 400 3.58 11.03 8.52
C GLU A 400 3.94 10.32 7.20
N ILE A 401 5.19 10.53 6.76
CA ILE A 401 5.74 10.02 5.49
C ILE A 401 6.81 8.99 5.82
N PHE A 402 6.50 7.70 5.73
CA PHE A 402 7.44 6.68 6.20
C PHE A 402 7.49 5.39 5.39
N ASN A 403 8.63 4.70 5.45
CA ASN A 403 8.89 3.47 4.71
C ASN A 403 8.57 3.60 3.20
N ASN A 404 8.64 4.77 2.58
CA ASN A 404 8.44 4.89 1.14
C ASN A 404 9.75 4.59 0.41
N ILE A 405 9.63 3.99 -0.77
CA ILE A 405 10.74 3.76 -1.70
C ILE A 405 10.53 4.69 -2.89
N VAL A 406 11.50 5.56 -3.16
CA VAL A 406 11.52 6.40 -4.37
C VAL A 406 12.68 5.94 -5.24
N VAL A 407 12.41 5.71 -6.53
CA VAL A 407 13.41 5.23 -7.49
C VAL A 407 13.37 6.12 -8.72
N THR A 408 14.54 6.49 -9.24
CA THR A 408 14.64 7.15 -10.55
C THR A 408 15.77 6.49 -11.33
N ASP A 409 15.40 5.72 -12.37
CA ASP A 409 16.34 4.91 -13.14
C ASP A 409 17.19 5.74 -14.10
N THR A 410 16.57 6.74 -14.72
CA THR A 410 17.15 7.61 -15.74
C THR A 410 16.72 9.05 -15.49
N ASP A 411 17.14 10.00 -16.32
CA ASP A 411 16.57 11.35 -16.26
C ASP A 411 15.10 11.32 -16.65
N TYR A 412 14.24 11.09 -15.65
CA TYR A 412 12.82 10.98 -15.83
C TYR A 412 12.18 12.28 -15.38
N THR A 413 12.09 13.22 -16.31
CA THR A 413 11.48 14.53 -16.07
C THR A 413 10.30 14.77 -16.98
N SER A 414 9.30 15.49 -16.47
CA SER A 414 8.34 16.19 -17.31
C SER A 414 9.10 17.16 -18.22
N SER A 415 9.16 16.86 -19.51
CA SER A 415 9.88 17.69 -20.48
C SER A 415 9.31 19.12 -20.49
N GLY A 416 10.19 20.12 -20.46
CA GLY A 416 9.86 21.53 -20.72
C GLY A 416 9.12 22.31 -19.63
N ARG A 417 9.00 21.82 -18.38
CA ARG A 417 8.04 22.40 -17.42
C ARG A 417 8.57 22.92 -16.08
N GLY A 418 9.89 22.92 -15.86
CA GLY A 418 10.51 23.62 -14.73
C GLY A 418 10.12 23.14 -13.32
N VAL A 419 9.36 22.05 -13.19
CA VAL A 419 9.01 21.48 -11.88
C VAL A 419 10.22 20.71 -11.36
N PRO A 420 10.70 21.00 -10.13
CA PRO A 420 11.80 20.24 -9.55
C PRO A 420 11.43 18.76 -9.45
N GLY A 421 12.16 17.88 -10.15
CA GLY A 421 12.03 16.43 -10.03
C GLY A 421 12.60 15.91 -8.72
N ALA A 422 12.00 16.27 -7.58
CA ALA A 422 12.48 15.86 -6.27
C ALA A 422 11.94 14.49 -5.83
N ALA A 423 12.68 13.77 -4.99
CA ALA A 423 12.10 12.61 -4.31
C ALA A 423 11.05 13.06 -3.29
N PHE A 424 11.41 14.08 -2.50
CA PHE A 424 10.56 14.67 -1.48
C PHE A 424 10.57 16.19 -1.62
N ARG A 425 9.39 16.78 -1.76
CA ARG A 425 9.19 18.23 -1.74
C ARG A 425 8.30 18.59 -0.56
N PHE A 426 8.84 19.36 0.39
CA PHE A 426 8.17 19.71 1.65
C PHE A 426 8.18 21.23 1.84
N GLU A 427 7.04 21.84 1.55
CA GLU A 427 6.75 23.27 1.58
C GLU A 427 5.43 23.49 2.33
N SER A 428 5.44 23.52 3.67
CA SER A 428 4.22 23.76 4.46
C SER A 428 4.30 25.11 5.19
N GLY A 429 3.17 25.81 5.24
CA GLY A 429 2.97 27.10 5.90
C GLY A 429 2.66 27.00 7.40
N GLY A 430 2.78 25.82 8.01
CA GLY A 430 2.55 25.65 9.46
C GLY A 430 2.47 24.19 9.97
N GLY A 431 2.26 23.20 9.10
CA GLY A 431 2.17 21.79 9.49
C GLY A 431 3.51 21.12 9.82
N ALA A 432 3.48 20.11 10.70
CA ALA A 432 4.63 19.31 11.10
C ALA A 432 4.74 18.04 10.23
N ILE A 433 5.91 17.82 9.64
CA ILE A 433 6.17 16.70 8.73
C ILE A 433 7.15 15.74 9.42
N LYS A 434 6.73 14.50 9.66
CA LYS A 434 7.61 13.40 10.08
C LYS A 434 7.96 12.56 8.86
N ALA A 435 9.21 12.60 8.44
CA ALA A 435 9.71 11.88 7.27
C ALA A 435 10.74 10.83 7.73
N TYR A 436 10.28 9.60 7.96
CA TYR A 436 11.07 8.55 8.62
C TYR A 436 11.28 7.32 7.74
N ASN A 437 12.47 6.74 7.81
CA ASN A 437 12.70 5.41 7.22
C ASN A 437 12.38 5.32 5.72
N ASN A 438 12.51 6.41 4.98
CA ASN A 438 12.33 6.36 3.53
C ASN A 438 13.64 5.96 2.85
N THR A 439 13.56 5.45 1.64
CA THR A 439 14.73 5.13 0.80
C THR A 439 14.53 5.75 -0.57
N ALA A 440 15.39 6.71 -0.93
CA ALA A 440 15.45 7.26 -2.28
C ALA A 440 16.71 6.74 -2.99
N TYR A 441 16.54 6.15 -4.16
CA TYR A 441 17.62 5.66 -5.02
C TYR A 441 17.53 6.31 -6.40
N GLY A 442 18.36 7.32 -6.61
CA GLY A 442 18.16 8.27 -7.70
C GLY A 442 16.96 9.19 -7.46
N TYR A 443 17.00 10.35 -8.10
CA TYR A 443 15.97 11.39 -8.06
C TYR A 443 16.13 12.23 -9.32
N GLY A 444 15.08 12.99 -9.70
CA GLY A 444 15.04 13.85 -10.89
C GLY A 444 16.02 15.04 -10.84
N VAL A 445 15.84 16.03 -11.72
CA VAL A 445 16.87 17.03 -12.11
C VAL A 445 17.33 18.05 -11.07
N SER A 446 16.75 18.08 -9.87
CA SER A 446 17.09 19.10 -8.87
C SER A 446 17.81 18.52 -7.67
N ASN A 447 17.07 18.00 -6.70
CA ASN A 447 17.57 17.55 -5.40
C ASN A 447 16.65 16.46 -4.83
N VAL A 448 17.13 15.71 -3.85
CA VAL A 448 16.30 14.71 -3.13
C VAL A 448 15.24 15.40 -2.31
N LEU A 449 15.70 16.36 -1.50
CA LEU A 449 14.88 17.13 -0.59
C LEU A 449 14.80 18.56 -1.10
N HIS A 450 13.61 18.97 -1.49
CA HIS A 450 13.30 20.36 -1.76
C HIS A 450 12.49 20.91 -0.58
N GLY A 451 13.14 21.74 0.25
CA GLY A 451 12.56 22.26 1.50
C GLY A 451 12.24 23.75 1.44
N GLY A 452 11.06 24.13 1.94
CA GLY A 452 10.65 25.51 2.24
C GLY A 452 10.65 25.80 3.76
N SER A 453 9.72 26.64 4.23
CA SER A 453 9.53 26.99 5.66
C SER A 453 8.94 25.87 6.54
N ALA A 454 8.83 24.65 6.03
CA ALA A 454 8.18 23.53 6.70
C ALA A 454 8.96 23.06 7.95
N SER A 455 8.25 22.71 9.02
CA SER A 455 8.84 22.02 10.18
C SER A 455 8.97 20.52 9.88
N VAL A 456 10.10 20.12 9.29
CA VAL A 456 10.39 18.72 8.96
C VAL A 456 11.24 18.06 10.05
N ASP A 457 10.79 16.91 10.55
CA ASP A 457 11.59 15.95 11.29
C ASP A 457 12.01 14.78 10.38
N PHE A 458 13.29 14.75 10.01
CA PHE A 458 13.83 13.89 8.97
C PHE A 458 14.84 12.88 9.56
N ARG A 459 14.41 11.64 9.77
CA ARG A 459 15.20 10.62 10.49
C ARG A 459 15.24 9.28 9.80
N ASN A 460 16.34 8.55 10.00
CA ASN A 460 16.48 7.18 9.51
C ASN A 460 16.27 7.05 7.99
N ASN A 461 16.51 8.07 7.17
CA ASN A 461 16.32 7.96 5.72
C ASN A 461 17.62 7.54 5.02
N ILE A 462 17.52 6.71 3.98
CA ILE A 462 18.62 6.44 3.04
C ILE A 462 18.40 7.24 1.77
N ILE A 463 19.41 8.01 1.40
CA ILE A 463 19.42 8.83 0.20
C ILE A 463 20.64 8.46 -0.65
N VAL A 464 20.38 7.86 -1.81
CA VAL A 464 21.44 7.48 -2.77
C VAL A 464 21.31 8.34 -4.03
N ASP A 465 22.32 9.15 -4.27
CA ASP A 465 22.54 9.82 -5.54
C ASP A 465 23.13 8.84 -6.57
N THR A 466 22.62 8.93 -7.79
CA THR A 466 23.06 8.11 -8.93
C THR A 466 23.60 8.95 -10.08
N ARG A 467 23.62 10.29 -9.95
CA ARG A 467 23.86 11.21 -11.08
C ARG A 467 24.73 12.41 -10.73
N ASN A 468 25.40 12.39 -9.57
CA ASN A 468 26.20 13.49 -9.04
C ASN A 468 25.37 14.78 -8.85
N LEU A 469 24.14 14.62 -8.37
CA LEU A 469 23.23 15.71 -8.07
C LEU A 469 23.31 16.06 -6.58
N ALA A 470 23.09 17.33 -6.24
CA ALA A 470 23.05 17.74 -4.84
C ALA A 470 21.90 17.05 -4.08
N TYR A 471 22.12 16.75 -2.80
CA TYR A 471 21.10 16.11 -1.95
C TYR A 471 19.96 17.07 -1.57
N ALA A 472 20.25 18.37 -1.42
CA ALA A 472 19.29 19.39 -1.00
C ALA A 472 19.68 20.79 -1.49
N ASN A 473 18.71 21.70 -1.60
CA ASN A 473 18.89 23.03 -2.19
C ASN A 473 19.44 24.12 -1.24
N SER A 474 19.03 24.20 0.04
CA SER A 474 19.73 25.05 1.04
C SER A 474 19.14 25.02 2.45
N THR A 475 17.83 24.95 2.62
CA THR A 475 17.22 24.89 3.97
C THR A 475 17.10 23.44 4.43
N GLY A 476 17.72 23.14 5.57
CA GLY A 476 17.65 21.81 6.17
C GLY A 476 16.38 21.55 6.96
N PRO A 477 16.04 20.28 7.23
CA PRO A 477 15.00 19.92 8.20
C PRO A 477 15.22 20.58 9.55
N ALA A 478 14.13 20.96 10.22
CA ALA A 478 14.15 21.50 11.58
C ALA A 478 14.82 20.50 12.53
N THR A 479 14.36 19.25 12.47
CA THR A 479 14.94 18.13 13.23
C THR A 479 15.50 17.08 12.27
N LYS A 480 16.69 16.53 12.57
CA LYS A 480 17.33 15.48 11.77
C LYS A 480 18.22 14.61 12.64
N SER A 481 18.28 13.32 12.32
CA SER A 481 19.21 12.38 12.96
C SER A 481 19.28 11.06 12.18
N ASN A 482 20.41 10.35 12.27
CA ASN A 482 20.56 8.98 11.77
C ASN A 482 20.15 8.79 10.30
N ASN A 483 20.44 9.76 9.43
CA ASN A 483 20.26 9.58 7.99
C ASN A 483 21.53 9.01 7.38
N LEU A 484 21.42 8.38 6.22
CA LEU A 484 22.55 7.95 5.41
C LEU A 484 22.43 8.57 4.02
N PHE A 485 23.52 9.18 3.58
CA PHE A 485 23.69 9.71 2.23
C PHE A 485 24.81 8.94 1.55
N TYR A 486 24.65 8.69 0.26
CA TYR A 486 25.69 8.08 -0.56
C TYR A 486 25.54 8.53 -1.99
N SER A 487 26.63 8.59 -2.75
CA SER A 487 26.56 8.80 -4.19
C SER A 487 27.34 7.71 -4.88
N THR A 488 26.65 6.99 -5.75
CA THR A 488 27.26 6.00 -6.64
C THR A 488 28.02 6.66 -7.79
N ALA A 489 27.72 7.92 -8.11
CA ALA A 489 28.38 8.70 -9.15
C ALA A 489 29.60 9.48 -8.65
N ASN A 490 29.58 9.92 -7.39
CA ASN A 490 30.64 10.69 -6.74
C ASN A 490 30.67 10.40 -5.23
N PRO A 491 31.40 9.36 -4.77
CA PRO A 491 31.48 9.02 -3.35
C PRO A 491 32.01 10.15 -2.43
N SER A 492 32.62 11.20 -2.99
CA SER A 492 33.08 12.39 -2.27
C SER A 492 32.09 13.56 -2.32
N LEU A 493 30.88 13.35 -2.83
CA LEU A 493 29.84 14.36 -2.88
C LEU A 493 29.59 14.92 -1.47
N ALA A 494 29.65 16.24 -1.36
CA ALA A 494 29.49 16.91 -0.07
C ALA A 494 28.09 16.68 0.49
N LEU A 495 28.03 16.32 1.77
CA LEU A 495 26.75 16.31 2.49
C LEU A 495 26.20 17.73 2.61
N PRO A 496 24.87 17.90 2.68
CA PRO A 496 24.29 19.18 3.08
C PRO A 496 24.86 19.62 4.44
N SER A 497 25.13 20.91 4.61
CA SER A 497 25.70 21.46 5.85
C SER A 497 24.88 21.10 7.11
N TRP A 498 23.55 21.01 6.96
CA TRP A 498 22.62 20.64 8.02
C TRP A 498 22.63 19.15 8.35
N ALA A 499 23.21 18.29 7.52
CA ALA A 499 23.23 16.84 7.68
C ALA A 499 24.35 16.34 8.61
N THR A 500 24.89 17.23 9.46
CA THR A 500 25.90 16.89 10.46
C THR A 500 25.41 15.71 11.33
N GLY A 501 26.26 14.70 11.50
CA GLY A 501 25.91 13.45 12.22
C GLY A 501 25.19 12.39 11.38
N SER A 502 24.97 12.63 10.09
CA SER A 502 24.52 11.60 9.14
C SER A 502 25.70 10.77 8.65
N LEU A 503 25.44 9.53 8.24
CA LEU A 503 26.42 8.66 7.59
C LEU A 503 26.64 9.10 6.14
N ASN A 504 27.90 9.09 5.69
CA ASN A 504 28.26 9.18 4.27
C ASN A 504 28.97 7.89 3.85
N ALA A 505 28.20 6.87 3.48
CA ALA A 505 28.72 5.53 3.21
C ALA A 505 27.75 4.74 2.33
N ASP A 506 28.26 3.80 1.53
CA ASP A 506 27.42 2.89 0.74
C ASP A 506 26.45 2.13 1.68
N PRO A 507 25.12 2.18 1.43
CA PRO A 507 24.16 1.43 2.24
C PRO A 507 24.29 -0.09 2.08
N LEU A 508 25.08 -0.60 1.12
CA LEU A 508 25.30 -2.01 0.87
C LEU A 508 23.99 -2.77 0.70
N PHE A 509 23.17 -2.33 -0.25
CA PHE A 509 21.97 -3.05 -0.66
C PHE A 509 22.31 -4.45 -1.20
N VAL A 510 21.41 -5.42 -1.02
CA VAL A 510 21.56 -6.79 -1.54
C VAL A 510 21.80 -6.74 -3.06
N ASP A 511 20.94 -6.05 -3.81
CA ASP A 511 21.09 -5.87 -5.25
C ASP A 511 20.36 -4.60 -5.73
N ALA A 512 21.01 -3.45 -5.60
CA ALA A 512 20.45 -2.16 -6.04
C ALA A 512 20.18 -2.10 -7.56
N ALA A 513 20.98 -2.82 -8.37
CA ALA A 513 20.82 -2.85 -9.82
C ALA A 513 19.48 -3.50 -10.22
N ARG A 514 19.05 -4.53 -9.48
CA ARG A 514 17.72 -5.15 -9.60
C ARG A 514 16.68 -4.56 -8.66
N ARG A 515 16.95 -3.38 -8.08
CA ARG A 515 16.04 -2.63 -7.19
C ARG A 515 15.64 -3.40 -5.93
N ASN A 516 16.51 -4.30 -5.47
CA ASN A 516 16.42 -4.95 -4.16
C ASN A 516 17.22 -4.13 -3.14
N PHE A 517 16.49 -3.29 -2.39
CA PHE A 517 17.06 -2.37 -1.40
C PHE A 517 17.10 -2.93 0.03
N VAL A 518 16.92 -4.24 0.20
CA VAL A 518 17.20 -4.89 1.49
C VAL A 518 18.69 -4.70 1.81
N LEU A 519 19.02 -4.41 3.07
CA LEU A 519 20.42 -4.19 3.49
C LEU A 519 21.15 -5.52 3.67
N ARG A 520 22.41 -5.59 3.25
CA ARG A 520 23.32 -6.70 3.59
C ARG A 520 23.66 -6.67 5.08
N SER A 521 24.12 -7.80 5.61
CA SER A 521 24.50 -7.92 7.04
C SER A 521 25.61 -6.97 7.45
N THR A 522 26.52 -6.60 6.54
CA THR A 522 27.64 -5.68 6.78
C THR A 522 27.29 -4.20 6.50
N SER A 523 26.04 -3.88 6.22
CA SER A 523 25.61 -2.52 5.89
C SER A 523 25.86 -1.55 7.07
N PRO A 524 26.43 -0.36 6.82
CA PRO A 524 26.55 0.67 7.85
C PRO A 524 25.18 1.23 8.28
N ALA A 525 24.13 1.06 7.48
CA ALA A 525 22.76 1.46 7.83
C ALA A 525 22.09 0.51 8.83
N LYS A 526 22.57 -0.73 8.92
CA LYS A 526 21.95 -1.78 9.72
C LYS A 526 22.13 -1.50 11.22
N ASN A 527 21.04 -1.51 11.98
CA ASN A 527 21.01 -1.20 13.41
C ASN A 527 21.59 0.18 13.81
N SER A 528 21.73 1.10 12.85
CA SER A 528 22.28 2.46 13.05
C SER A 528 21.21 3.55 13.15
N GLY A 529 19.93 3.17 13.12
CA GLY A 529 18.78 4.06 13.22
C GLY A 529 18.44 4.43 14.66
N THR A 530 17.67 5.52 14.83
CA THR A 530 17.13 5.93 16.13
C THR A 530 15.77 5.28 16.41
N ASP A 531 15.50 4.97 17.68
CA ASP A 531 14.24 4.39 18.18
C ASP A 531 13.05 5.35 18.13
N ILE A 532 13.30 6.66 18.01
CA ILE A 532 12.27 7.71 17.99
C ILE A 532 11.23 7.50 16.88
N VAL A 533 11.62 6.84 15.78
CA VAL A 533 10.73 6.61 14.63
C VAL A 533 9.64 5.56 14.90
N LYS A 534 9.81 4.72 15.92
CA LYS A 534 9.01 3.49 16.11
C LYS A 534 7.53 3.75 16.33
N ASP A 535 7.19 4.87 16.99
CA ASP A 535 5.80 5.23 17.26
C ASP A 535 5.02 5.58 15.98
N VAL A 536 5.74 6.00 14.92
CA VAL A 536 5.17 6.34 13.61
C VAL A 536 5.32 5.18 12.62
N ALA A 537 6.49 4.54 12.62
CA ALA A 537 6.86 3.45 11.73
C ALA A 537 7.24 2.21 12.55
N PRO A 538 6.27 1.49 13.15
CA PRO A 538 6.56 0.35 14.02
C PRO A 538 7.08 -0.88 13.26
N THR A 539 6.87 -0.93 11.95
CA THR A 539 7.37 -1.98 11.05
C THR A 539 8.24 -1.39 9.96
N ASP A 540 8.94 -2.25 9.22
CA ASP A 540 9.63 -1.91 7.98
C ASP A 540 8.73 -2.11 6.76
N PHE A 541 9.30 -1.89 5.57
CA PHE A 541 8.60 -2.00 4.28
C PHE A 541 7.97 -3.36 4.00
N LEU A 542 8.53 -4.45 4.55
CA LEU A 542 8.04 -5.81 4.39
C LEU A 542 7.27 -6.30 5.62
N GLY A 543 6.90 -5.37 6.52
CA GLY A 543 6.14 -5.62 7.73
C GLY A 543 6.97 -6.19 8.89
N GLN A 544 8.29 -6.28 8.79
CA GLN A 544 9.13 -6.74 9.90
C GLN A 544 9.11 -5.72 11.04
N PRO A 545 8.99 -6.14 12.30
CA PRO A 545 8.90 -5.22 13.43
C PRO A 545 10.20 -4.43 13.60
N ARG A 546 10.10 -3.18 14.06
CA ARG A 546 11.26 -2.38 14.49
C ARG A 546 11.45 -2.53 16.00
N LEU A 547 12.52 -3.21 16.38
CA LEU A 547 12.86 -3.46 17.78
C LEU A 547 13.82 -2.40 18.30
N THR A 548 13.57 -1.96 19.54
CA THR A 548 14.40 -0.96 20.23
C THR A 548 15.86 -1.39 20.25
N GLY A 549 16.76 -0.51 19.81
CA GLY A 549 18.21 -0.80 19.68
C GLY A 549 18.61 -1.61 18.43
N TYR A 550 17.66 -2.06 17.61
CA TYR A 550 17.89 -2.85 16.38
C TYR A 550 17.15 -2.25 15.19
N ILE A 551 17.09 -0.92 15.13
CA ILE A 551 16.47 -0.18 14.02
C ILE A 551 17.53 0.16 12.99
N SER A 552 17.28 -0.22 11.74
CA SER A 552 18.09 0.16 10.60
C SER A 552 17.61 1.47 9.99
N ILE A 553 18.55 2.23 9.43
CA ILE A 553 18.27 3.39 8.56
C ILE A 553 17.66 2.85 7.26
N GLY A 554 16.64 3.53 6.74
CA GLY A 554 15.95 3.21 5.50
C GLY A 554 14.65 2.43 5.69
N ALA A 555 14.04 2.08 4.55
CA ALA A 555 12.73 1.44 4.48
C ALA A 555 12.74 -0.01 4.97
N PHE A 556 13.89 -0.68 4.91
CA PHE A 556 14.04 -2.07 5.30
C PHE A 556 14.74 -2.20 6.66
N ASN A 557 14.33 -3.18 7.46
CA ASN A 557 14.91 -3.51 8.75
C ASN A 557 15.26 -5.02 8.80
N PRO A 558 16.32 -5.46 8.12
CA PRO A 558 16.70 -6.85 8.17
C PRO A 558 17.21 -7.21 9.57
N ILE A 559 16.49 -8.10 10.26
CA ILE A 559 16.85 -8.58 11.58
C ILE A 559 17.55 -9.94 11.41
N ASP A 560 18.79 -10.05 11.91
CA ASP A 560 19.54 -11.33 11.92
C ASP A 560 19.23 -12.18 13.17
N MET A 561 18.35 -11.70 14.05
CA MET A 561 17.98 -12.38 15.28
C MET A 561 16.78 -13.30 15.07
N VAL A 562 16.83 -14.47 15.69
CA VAL A 562 15.65 -15.32 15.89
C VAL A 562 14.71 -14.58 16.84
N LEU A 563 13.64 -13.99 16.32
CA LEU A 563 12.64 -13.35 17.16
C LEU A 563 11.64 -14.41 17.66
N PRO A 564 11.24 -14.37 18.95
CA PRO A 564 10.02 -15.05 19.37
C PRO A 564 8.83 -14.47 18.58
N PRO A 565 7.72 -15.22 18.42
CA PRO A 565 6.52 -14.68 17.78
C PRO A 565 6.07 -13.42 18.52
N VAL A 566 6.33 -12.26 17.95
CA VAL A 566 5.79 -10.98 18.41
C VAL A 566 4.57 -10.69 17.59
N THR A 567 3.43 -10.49 18.25
CA THR A 567 2.21 -10.01 17.62
C THR A 567 2.50 -8.60 17.08
N PRO A 568 2.57 -8.38 15.76
CA PRO A 568 2.70 -7.04 15.21
C PRO A 568 1.49 -6.19 15.64
N ALA A 569 1.70 -4.89 15.82
CA ALA A 569 0.59 -3.97 16.06
C ALA A 569 -0.44 -4.13 14.94
N THR A 570 -1.71 -4.30 15.32
CA THR A 570 -2.83 -4.40 14.39
C THR A 570 -2.83 -3.17 13.49
N PRO A 571 -2.69 -3.30 12.15
CA PRO A 571 -2.90 -2.17 11.27
C PRO A 571 -4.29 -1.60 11.54
N ALA A 572 -4.41 -0.29 11.70
CA ALA A 572 -5.69 0.40 11.83
C ALA A 572 -6.40 0.41 10.46
N GLY A 573 -6.69 -0.77 9.92
CA GLY A 573 -7.22 -0.96 8.56
C GLY A 573 -8.72 -0.75 8.47
N GLY A 574 -9.41 -0.63 9.60
CA GLY A 574 -10.83 -0.29 9.67
C GLY A 574 -11.06 1.21 9.78
N TRP A 575 -12.24 1.64 9.37
CA TRP A 575 -12.83 2.91 9.81
C TRP A 575 -12.88 2.89 11.34
N ASP A 576 -11.98 3.59 12.03
CA ASP A 576 -12.08 3.70 13.50
C ASP A 576 -13.29 4.58 13.84
N PRO A 577 -14.39 4.02 14.39
CA PRO A 577 -15.57 4.79 14.71
C PRO A 577 -15.30 5.88 15.76
N ALA A 578 -14.24 5.73 16.57
CA ALA A 578 -13.87 6.68 17.61
C ALA A 578 -13.17 7.94 17.07
N THR A 579 -12.73 7.92 15.80
CA THR A 579 -12.09 9.07 15.13
C THR A 579 -13.02 9.85 14.22
N LEU A 580 -14.28 9.42 14.10
CA LEU A 580 -15.29 10.11 13.30
C LEU A 580 -15.80 11.31 14.11
N PRO A 581 -15.88 12.54 13.54
CA PRO A 581 -16.67 13.59 14.17
C PRO A 581 -18.11 13.08 14.32
N LYS A 582 -18.63 13.20 15.55
CA LYS A 582 -20.01 12.83 15.89
C LYS A 582 -21.02 13.73 15.19
#